data_AF-S6CSH8-F1
#
_entry.id   AF-S6CSH8-F1
#
_cell.length_a   1.000
_cell.length_b   1.000
_cell.length_c   1.000
_cell.angle_alpha   90.00
_cell.angle_beta   90.00
_cell.angle_gamma   90.00
#
_symmetry.space_group_name_H-M   'P 1'
#
loop_
_entity.id
_entity.type
_entity.pdbx_description
1 polymer ?
#
loop_
_entity_poly.entity_id
_entity_poly.type
_entity_poly.pdbx_seq_one_letter_code
_entity_poly.pdbx_strand_id
1 'polypeptide(L)'
;VRRNLMVKLIPAAFLMIALGYPGEISTDNMTRGIWGALSSIPFLYILYVLWVELGKSMVTQPTQVRKDLNGLRLLLLATWGVYPI
;
A
#
# COMPACT_ATOMS: atom_id res chain seq x y z
N VAL A 1 -2.08 0.00 -19.94
CA VAL A 1 -2.58 0.41 -18.60
C VAL A 1 -2.17 -0.55 -17.49
N ARG A 2 -2.52 -1.85 -17.54
CA ARG A 2 -2.25 -2.84 -16.46
C ARG A 2 -0.77 -3.00 -16.06
N ARG A 3 0.16 -3.03 -17.04
CA ARG A 3 1.62 -3.08 -16.80
C ARG A 3 2.15 -1.90 -15.99
N ASN A 4 1.51 -0.73 -16.08
CA ASN A 4 1.95 0.49 -15.41
C ASN A 4 1.59 0.50 -13.92
N LEU A 5 0.50 -0.15 -13.53
CA LEU A 5 0.09 -0.28 -12.12
C LEU A 5 1.01 -1.21 -11.36
N MET A 6 1.37 -2.37 -11.94
CA MET A 6 2.28 -3.31 -11.28
C MET A 6 3.69 -2.75 -11.11
N VAL A 7 4.19 -2.01 -12.09
CA VAL A 7 5.50 -1.33 -12.01
C VAL A 7 5.51 -0.23 -10.93
N LYS A 8 4.36 0.33 -10.55
CA LYS A 8 4.27 1.29 -9.44
C LYS A 8 4.10 0.64 -8.08
N LEU A 9 3.25 -0.39 -8.00
CA LEU A 9 2.90 -1.05 -6.75
C LEU A 9 4.00 -1.97 -6.22
N ILE A 10 4.67 -2.73 -7.09
CA ILE A 10 5.69 -3.70 -6.67
C ILE A 10 6.89 -3.00 -6.00
N PRO A 11 7.51 -1.97 -6.61
CA PRO A 11 8.62 -1.27 -5.96
C PRO A 11 8.16 -0.52 -4.71
N ALA A 12 6.95 0.05 -4.69
CA ALA A 12 6.42 0.71 -3.51
C ALA A 12 6.25 -0.28 -2.34
N ALA A 13 5.74 -1.48 -2.61
CA ALA A 13 5.63 -2.53 -1.59
C ALA A 13 7.00 -2.99 -1.09
N PHE A 14 7.97 -3.17 -2.01
CA PHE A 14 9.34 -3.50 -1.64
C PHE A 14 9.97 -2.42 -0.74
N LEU A 15 9.82 -1.13 -1.10
CA LEU A 15 10.30 -0.02 -0.30
C LEU A 15 9.61 0.04 1.08
N MET A 16 8.30 -0.18 1.14
CA MET A 16 7.55 -0.22 2.40
C MET A 16 8.12 -1.27 3.35
N ILE A 17 8.39 -2.48 2.86
CA ILE A 17 8.97 -3.57 3.67
C ILE A 17 10.42 -3.26 4.04
N ALA A 18 11.23 -2.78 3.09
CA ALA A 18 12.64 -2.49 3.32
C ALA A 18 12.84 -1.34 4.33
N LEU A 19 11.99 -0.31 4.30
CA LEU A 19 11.99 0.80 5.26
C LEU A 19 11.45 0.36 6.63
N GLY A 20 10.53 -0.60 6.69
CA GLY A 20 10.02 -1.12 7.96
C GLY A 20 11.00 -2.03 8.71
N TYR A 21 11.85 -2.77 7.98
CA TYR A 21 12.73 -3.78 8.58
C TYR A 21 13.72 -3.24 9.63
N PRO A 22 14.40 -2.08 9.44
CA PRO A 22 15.24 -1.47 10.47
C PRO A 22 14.47 -1.07 11.73
N GLY A 23 13.20 -0.67 11.60
CA GLY A 23 12.31 -0.41 12.72
C GLY A 23 12.00 -1.68 13.50
N GLU A 24 11.65 -2.76 12.79
CA GLU A 24 11.27 -4.04 13.40
C GLU A 24 12.39 -4.65 14.27
N ILE A 25 13.63 -4.58 13.79
CA ILE A 25 14.80 -5.11 14.52
C ILE A 25 15.32 -4.19 15.63
N SER A 26 14.81 -2.95 15.71
CA SER A 26 15.30 -1.98 16.69
C SER A 26 14.74 -2.23 18.09
N THR A 27 15.62 -2.14 19.09
CA THR A 27 15.26 -2.21 20.51
C THR A 27 14.86 -0.85 21.09
N ASP A 28 15.05 0.24 20.33
CA ASP A 28 14.75 1.61 20.74
C ASP A 28 13.40 2.09 20.16
N ASN A 29 12.51 2.58 21.04
CA ASN A 29 11.17 3.01 20.66
C ASN A 29 11.18 4.23 19.73
N MET A 30 12.16 5.13 19.86
CA MET A 30 12.26 6.30 18.98
C MET A 30 12.64 5.88 17.56
N THR A 31 13.62 4.99 17.43
CA THR A 31 14.03 4.41 16.15
C THR A 31 12.89 3.63 15.49
N ARG A 32 12.13 2.83 16.26
CA ARG A 32 10.91 2.15 15.77
C ARG A 32 9.89 3.13 15.16
N GLY A 33 9.59 4.21 15.88
CA GLY A 33 8.65 5.23 15.43
C GLY A 33 9.10 5.95 14.15
N ILE A 34 10.39 6.28 14.04
CA ILE A 34 10.94 6.96 12.85
C ILE A 34 10.84 6.06 11.62
N TRP A 35 11.28 4.80 11.71
CA TRP A 35 11.22 3.86 10.59
C TRP A 35 9.78 3.46 10.24
N GLY A 36 8.88 3.36 11.22
CA GLY A 36 7.45 3.20 11.00
C GLY A 36 6.81 4.38 10.25
N ALA A 37 7.17 5.62 10.61
CA ALA A 37 6.72 6.80 9.89
C ALA A 37 7.28 6.87 8.46
N LEU A 38 8.55 6.49 8.27
CA LEU A 38 9.18 6.43 6.95
C LEU A 38 8.56 5.35 6.05
N SER A 39 8.25 4.17 6.59
CA SER A 39 7.58 3.09 5.85
C SER A 39 6.11 3.42 5.53
N SER A 40 5.50 4.33 6.29
CA SER A 40 4.14 4.83 6.01
C SER A 40 4.05 5.67 4.74
N ILE A 41 5.15 6.29 4.30
CA ILE A 41 5.18 7.09 3.06
C ILE A 41 4.87 6.23 1.81
N PRO A 42 5.60 5.13 1.52
CA PRO A 42 5.25 4.26 0.41
C PRO A 42 3.90 3.57 0.61
N PHE A 43 3.47 3.31 1.85
CA PHE A 43 2.12 2.81 2.13
C PHE A 43 1.03 3.79 1.66
N LEU A 44 1.13 5.07 2.00
CA LEU A 44 0.20 6.11 1.53
C LEU A 44 0.21 6.24 0.00
N TYR A 45 1.37 6.08 -0.64
CA TYR A 45 1.46 6.04 -2.10
C TYR A 45 0.72 4.84 -2.71
N ILE A 46 0.82 3.65 -2.10
CA ILE A 46 0.04 2.48 -2.50
C ILE A 46 -1.45 2.77 -2.41
N LEU A 47 -1.92 3.36 -1.30
CA LEU A 47 -3.32 3.76 -1.14
C LEU A 47 -3.75 4.76 -2.24
N TYR A 48 -2.93 5.76 -2.55
CA TYR A 48 -3.21 6.69 -3.65
C TYR A 48 -3.37 5.96 -4.99
N VAL A 49 -2.45 5.07 -5.35
CA VAL A 49 -2.52 4.31 -6.61
C VAL A 49 -3.76 3.40 -6.63
N LEU A 50 -4.09 2.77 -5.50
CA LEU A 50 -5.26 1.90 -5.37
C LEU A 50 -6.59 2.65 -5.51
N TRP A 51 -6.74 3.83 -4.92
CA TRP A 51 -8.01 4.56 -5.01
C TRP A 51 -8.13 5.39 -6.29
N VAL A 52 -7.04 6.05 -6.72
CA VAL A 52 -7.06 6.99 -7.84
C VAL A 52 -6.77 6.30 -9.17
N GLU A 53 -5.64 5.63 -9.33
CA GLU A 53 -5.22 5.07 -10.63
C GLU A 53 -6.00 3.80 -10.99
N LEU A 54 -6.12 2.87 -10.05
CA LEU A 54 -6.94 1.70 -10.24
C LEU A 54 -8.42 2.11 -10.32
N GLY A 55 -8.84 3.19 -9.63
CA GLY A 55 -10.19 3.77 -9.75
C GLY A 55 -10.57 4.10 -11.19
N LYS A 56 -9.70 4.85 -11.88
CA LYS A 56 -9.86 5.18 -13.30
C LYS A 56 -9.90 3.94 -14.20
N SER A 57 -9.07 2.94 -13.89
CA SER A 57 -8.98 1.70 -14.67
C SER A 57 -10.20 0.77 -14.50
N MET A 58 -10.95 0.93 -13.40
CA MET A 58 -12.12 0.12 -13.08
C MET A 58 -13.39 0.54 -13.84
N VAL A 59 -13.46 1.78 -14.34
CA VAL A 59 -14.66 2.30 -15.03
C VAL A 59 -15.02 1.47 -16.26
N THR A 60 -14.03 0.91 -16.94
CA THR A 60 -14.19 0.08 -18.13
C THR A 60 -14.40 -1.41 -17.83
N GLN A 61 -14.43 -1.81 -16.55
CA GLN A 61 -14.54 -3.21 -16.14
C GLN A 61 -15.99 -3.62 -15.85
N PRO A 62 -16.32 -4.91 -16.00
CA PRO A 62 -17.62 -5.46 -15.61
C PRO A 62 -17.99 -5.16 -14.15
N THR A 63 -19.29 -5.08 -13.86
CA THR A 63 -19.84 -4.77 -12.53
C THR A 63 -19.34 -5.71 -11.43
N GLN A 64 -19.20 -7.00 -11.73
CA GLN A 64 -18.68 -7.99 -10.78
C GLN A 64 -17.22 -7.70 -10.41
N VAL A 65 -16.35 -7.51 -11.41
CA VAL A 65 -14.93 -7.21 -11.21
C VAL A 65 -14.72 -5.93 -10.39
N ARG A 66 -15.57 -4.91 -10.60
CA ARG A 66 -15.54 -3.68 -9.79
C ARG A 66 -15.87 -3.93 -8.31
N LYS A 67 -16.84 -4.80 -8.01
CA LYS A 67 -17.18 -5.16 -6.62
C LYS A 67 -16.01 -5.87 -5.96
N ASP A 68 -15.43 -6.86 -6.64
CA ASP A 68 -14.31 -7.64 -6.10
C ASP A 68 -13.09 -6.74 -5.84
N LEU A 69 -12.76 -5.85 -6.78
CA LEU A 69 -11.66 -4.90 -6.61
C LEU A 69 -11.89 -3.89 -5.48
N ASN A 70 -13.13 -3.42 -5.28
CA ASN A 70 -13.45 -2.56 -4.14
C ASN A 70 -13.32 -3.29 -2.80
N GLY A 71 -13.75 -4.57 -2.75
CA GLY A 71 -13.54 -5.42 -1.57
C GLY A 71 -12.06 -5.59 -1.26
N LEU A 72 -11.24 -5.87 -2.28
CA LEU A 72 -9.79 -6.01 -2.11
C LEU A 72 -9.10 -4.73 -1.63
N ARG A 73 -9.53 -3.54 -2.08
CA ARG A 73 -8.99 -2.26 -1.58
C ARG A 73 -9.25 -2.09 -0.09
N LEU A 74 -10.49 -2.33 0.32
CA LEU A 74 -10.89 -2.23 1.73
C LEU A 74 -10.16 -3.27 2.59
N LEU A 75 -10.04 -4.50 2.10
CA LEU A 75 -9.28 -5.56 2.77
C LEU A 75 -7.82 -5.15 2.95
N LEU A 76 -7.18 -4.61 1.90
CA LEU A 76 -5.78 -4.19 1.96
C LEU A 76 -5.61 -3.06 2.97
N LEU A 77 -6.49 -2.06 2.97
CA LEU A 77 -6.44 -0.99 3.96
C LEU A 77 -6.70 -1.49 5.39
N ALA A 78 -7.63 -2.43 5.58
CA ALA A 78 -7.88 -3.01 6.90
C ALA A 78 -6.71 -3.84 7.43
N THR A 79 -6.07 -4.61 6.55
CA THR A 79 -4.97 -5.52 6.93
C THR A 79 -3.63 -4.79 7.05
N TRP A 80 -3.38 -3.80 6.21
CA TRP A 80 -2.09 -3.10 6.15
C TRP A 80 -2.12 -1.73 6.84
N GLY A 81 -3.30 -1.15 7.07
CA GLY A 81 -3.47 0.12 7.80
C GLY A 81 -3.09 0.06 9.27
N VAL A 82 -2.83 -1.13 9.81
CA VAL A 82 -2.35 -1.35 11.19
C VAL A 82 -0.82 -1.25 11.28
N TYR A 83 -0.07 -1.51 10.20
CA TYR A 83 1.40 -1.46 10.21
C TYR A 83 2.03 -0.10 10.62
N PRO A 84 1.40 1.06 10.37
CA PRO A 84 1.86 2.36 10.85
C PRO A 84 1.66 2.64 12.34
N ILE A 85 0.91 1.80 13.07
CA ILE A 85 0.45 2.02 14.45
C ILE A 85 1.29 1.19 15.41
#